data_AF-A0A6B3GU74-F1
#
_entry.id   AF-A0A6B3GU74-F1
#
_cell.length_a   1.000
_cell.length_b   1.000
_cell.length_c   1.000
_cell.angle_alpha   90.00
_cell.angle_beta   90.00
_cell.angle_gamma   90.00
#
_symmetry.space_group_name_H-M   'P 1'
#
loop_
_entity.id
_entity.type
_entity.pdbx_description
1 polymer ?
#
loop_
_entity_poly.entity_id
_entity_poly.type
_entity_poly.pdbx_seq_one_letter_code
_entity_poly.pdbx_strand_id
1 'polypeptide(L)'
;VTNPPLDAIREELVTSLRSSLGPQGNILEPTAAAARSVTLPFPVIDNDELAKLIHINADGDMPGMRAATLSGLYRVSGGGDALAARLEQICTEVDAAIEDGARLIVLSDRHSDAEHAPIPSLLLTSAVHHHLIRTKQRTQVGLLVEAGDVREVHHVALLIGYGAAA
;
A
#
# COMPACT_ATOMS: atom_id res chain seq x y z
N VAL A 1 -0.02 29.05 -20.85
CA VAL A 1 0.72 28.30 -19.81
C VAL A 1 -0.21 28.13 -18.63
N THR A 2 -0.42 26.91 -18.15
CA THR A 2 -1.53 26.57 -17.24
C THR A 2 -1.22 26.76 -15.75
N ASN A 3 0.02 26.50 -15.33
CA ASN A 3 0.46 26.61 -13.94
C ASN A 3 2.01 26.59 -13.83
N PRO A 4 2.64 27.44 -12.99
CA PRO A 4 4.09 27.41 -12.76
C PRO A 4 4.51 26.27 -11.79
N PRO A 5 5.75 25.74 -11.90
CA PRO A 5 6.31 24.80 -10.94
C PRO A 5 6.73 25.50 -9.63
N LEU A 6 6.80 24.72 -8.55
CA LEU A 6 7.32 25.15 -7.23
C LEU A 6 8.82 24.84 -7.10
N ASP A 7 9.54 25.64 -6.32
CA ASP A 7 10.93 25.35 -5.92
C ASP A 7 10.95 24.51 -4.63
N ALA A 8 11.17 23.20 -4.77
CA ALA A 8 11.13 22.26 -3.65
C ALA A 8 12.18 22.51 -2.54
N ILE A 9 13.20 23.33 -2.78
CA ILE A 9 14.24 23.66 -1.79
C ILE A 9 13.92 25.00 -1.13
N ARG A 10 13.62 26.02 -1.92
CA ARG A 10 13.35 27.37 -1.39
C ARG A 10 11.96 27.50 -0.77
N GLU A 11 11.02 26.68 -1.22
CA GLU A 11 9.63 26.68 -0.78
C GLU A 11 9.29 25.40 -0.01
N GLU A 12 10.27 24.75 0.62
CA GLU A 12 10.07 23.51 1.38
C GLU A 12 8.96 23.66 2.44
N LEU A 13 8.88 24.82 3.09
CA LEU A 13 7.89 25.15 4.13
C LEU A 13 6.42 25.01 3.68
N VAL A 14 6.14 25.05 2.37
CA VAL A 14 4.78 24.87 1.82
C VAL A 14 4.55 23.49 1.20
N THR A 15 5.53 22.60 1.30
CA THR A 15 5.46 21.22 0.81
C THR A 15 5.45 20.22 1.96
N SER A 16 4.86 19.05 1.73
CA SER A 16 4.85 17.97 2.73
C SER A 16 4.79 16.61 2.05
N LEU A 17 5.53 15.65 2.60
CA LEU A 17 5.51 14.24 2.19
C LEU A 17 4.80 13.35 3.22
N ARG A 18 4.08 13.96 4.17
CA ARG A 18 3.34 13.21 5.19
C ARG A 18 2.23 12.41 4.56
N SER A 19 2.12 11.15 4.98
CA SER A 19 1.06 10.22 4.57
C SER A 19 0.29 9.76 5.80
N SER A 20 -0.94 9.32 5.60
CA SER A 20 -1.80 8.78 6.67
C SER A 20 -2.34 7.42 6.23
N LEU A 21 -2.16 6.42 7.08
CA LEU A 21 -2.62 5.05 6.89
C LEU A 21 -3.82 4.75 7.79
N GLY A 22 -4.77 4.00 7.26
CA GLY A 22 -5.96 3.56 8.00
C GLY A 22 -7.25 3.91 7.26
N PRO A 23 -8.40 3.48 7.81
CA PRO A 23 -9.69 3.72 7.20
C PRO A 23 -10.04 5.21 7.22
N GLN A 24 -10.42 5.75 6.06
CA GLN A 24 -10.96 7.09 5.96
C GLN A 24 -12.43 7.08 6.39
N GLY A 25 -12.75 7.94 7.37
CA GLY A 25 -14.12 8.12 7.87
C GLY A 25 -15.01 8.96 6.95
N ASN A 26 -16.27 9.13 7.36
CA ASN A 26 -17.21 10.01 6.67
C ASN A 26 -16.78 11.48 6.81
N ILE A 27 -16.46 12.13 5.69
CA ILE A 27 -16.03 13.53 5.65
C ILE A 27 -17.13 14.52 6.07
N LEU A 28 -18.40 14.11 6.02
CA LEU A 28 -19.55 14.95 6.40
C LEU A 28 -19.85 14.86 7.90
N GLU A 29 -19.29 13.87 8.59
CA GLU A 29 -19.60 13.56 9.98
C GLU A 29 -18.30 13.37 10.79
N PRO A 30 -17.78 14.44 11.41
CA PRO A 30 -16.56 14.36 12.19
C PRO A 30 -16.79 13.53 13.46
N THR A 31 -16.06 12.43 13.58
CA THR A 31 -16.08 11.55 14.76
C THR A 31 -14.66 11.28 15.25
N ALA A 32 -14.51 11.00 16.54
CA ALA A 32 -13.21 10.63 17.11
C ALA A 32 -12.62 9.35 16.47
N ALA A 33 -13.47 8.46 15.98
CA ALA A 33 -13.05 7.26 15.25
C ALA A 33 -12.33 7.61 13.94
N ALA A 34 -12.74 8.67 13.24
CA ALA A 34 -12.11 9.12 11.99
C ALA A 34 -10.70 9.68 12.19
N ALA A 35 -10.31 10.05 13.43
CA ALA A 35 -8.96 10.48 13.77
C ALA A 35 -8.00 9.31 14.06
N ARG A 36 -8.49 8.06 14.05
CA ARG A 36 -7.65 6.87 14.27
C ARG A 36 -6.91 6.51 12.98
N SER A 37 -5.75 7.13 12.79
CA SER A 37 -4.86 6.83 11.67
C SER A 37 -3.41 6.74 12.14
N VAL A 38 -2.56 6.08 11.34
CA VAL A 38 -1.10 6.10 11.53
C VAL A 38 -0.54 7.16 10.61
N THR A 39 0.16 8.15 11.16
CA THR A 39 0.83 9.16 10.36
C THR A 39 2.26 8.74 10.07
N LEU A 40 2.63 8.74 8.79
CA LEU A 40 3.99 8.55 8.33
C LEU A 40 4.60 9.91 7.97
N PRO A 41 5.78 10.27 8.51
CA PRO A 41 6.43 11.53 8.20
C PRO A 41 6.99 11.56 6.76
N PHE A 42 7.30 10.39 6.21
CA PHE A 42 7.90 10.19 4.90
C PHE A 42 7.35 8.88 4.30
N PRO A 43 7.19 8.79 2.97
CA PRO A 43 6.58 7.61 2.34
C PRO A 43 7.54 6.42 2.23
N VAL A 44 8.85 6.61 2.41
CA VAL A 44 9.80 5.47 2.45
C VAL A 44 10.05 5.12 3.91
N ILE A 45 9.75 3.89 4.28
CA ILE A 45 9.92 3.36 5.63
C ILE A 45 10.94 2.22 5.65
N ASP A 46 11.60 2.02 6.78
CA ASP A 46 12.54 0.91 6.95
C ASP A 46 11.83 -0.39 7.40
N ASN A 47 12.61 -1.49 7.52
CA ASN A 47 12.08 -2.79 7.92
C ASN A 47 11.52 -2.78 9.36
N ASP A 48 12.10 -1.99 10.26
CA ASP A 48 11.67 -1.93 11.65
C ASP A 48 10.34 -1.16 11.78
N GLU A 49 10.18 -0.09 10.99
CA GLU A 49 8.94 0.66 10.83
C GLU A 49 7.84 -0.20 10.20
N LEU A 50 8.14 -0.94 9.14
CA LEU A 50 7.20 -1.88 8.54
C LEU A 50 6.78 -2.97 9.53
N ALA A 51 7.71 -3.54 10.29
CA ALA A 51 7.40 -4.54 11.30
C ALA A 51 6.45 -4.00 12.39
N LYS A 52 6.62 -2.74 12.81
CA LYS A 52 5.69 -2.08 13.74
C LYS A 52 4.29 -1.95 13.15
N LEU A 53 4.17 -1.64 11.85
CA LEU A 53 2.87 -1.55 11.17
C LEU A 53 2.19 -2.93 11.04
N ILE A 54 2.95 -3.97 10.70
CA ILE A 54 2.43 -5.34 10.60
C ILE A 54 1.88 -5.83 11.96
N HIS A 55 2.58 -5.48 13.04
CA HIS A 55 2.23 -5.89 14.41
C HIS A 55 1.46 -4.83 15.20
N ILE A 56 0.93 -3.80 14.53
CA ILE A 56 0.33 -2.64 15.22
C ILE A 56 -0.86 -3.02 16.11
N ASN A 57 -1.58 -4.09 15.78
CA ASN A 57 -2.70 -4.60 16.58
C ASN A 57 -2.39 -5.97 17.21
N ALA A 58 -1.12 -6.26 17.51
CA ALA A 58 -0.72 -7.54 18.11
C ALA A 58 -1.36 -7.77 19.49
N ASP A 59 -1.47 -6.71 20.29
CA ASP A 59 -2.05 -6.78 21.65
C ASP A 59 -3.59 -6.68 21.64
N GLY A 60 -4.21 -6.40 20.49
CA GLY A 60 -5.67 -6.25 20.35
C GLY A 60 -6.24 -4.88 20.74
N ASP A 61 -5.39 -3.96 21.21
CA ASP A 61 -5.79 -2.64 21.71
C ASP A 61 -6.07 -1.60 20.61
N MET A 62 -5.77 -1.91 19.35
CA MET A 62 -6.03 -1.05 18.18
C MET A 62 -6.99 -1.72 17.20
N PRO A 63 -8.27 -1.93 17.59
CA PRO A 63 -9.28 -2.50 16.71
C PRO A 63 -9.45 -1.61 15.48
N GLY A 64 -9.40 -2.22 14.29
CA GLY A 64 -9.43 -1.50 13.01
C GLY A 64 -8.06 -1.09 12.46
N MET A 65 -6.96 -1.59 13.02
CA MET A 65 -5.61 -1.44 12.46
C MET A 65 -4.95 -2.78 12.11
N ARG A 66 -5.72 -3.85 11.99
CA ARG A 66 -5.17 -5.17 11.62
C ARG A 66 -4.47 -5.08 10.25
N ALA A 67 -3.24 -5.61 10.19
CA ALA A 67 -2.49 -5.72 8.96
C ALA A 67 -2.64 -7.12 8.34
N ALA A 68 -2.59 -7.18 7.01
CA ALA A 68 -2.47 -8.41 6.24
C ALA A 68 -1.33 -8.26 5.23
N THR A 69 -0.40 -9.22 5.21
CA THR A 69 0.69 -9.26 4.23
C THR A 69 0.37 -10.29 3.17
N LEU A 70 0.37 -9.86 1.91
CA LEU A 70 0.00 -10.67 0.75
C LEU A 70 1.19 -10.76 -0.20
N SER A 71 1.52 -12.00 -0.59
CA SER A 71 2.68 -12.27 -1.43
C SER A 71 2.39 -11.94 -2.89
N GLY A 72 3.16 -11.03 -3.46
CA GLY A 72 3.18 -10.68 -4.87
C GLY A 72 4.04 -11.60 -5.72
N LEU A 73 4.12 -12.89 -5.40
CA LEU A 73 4.95 -13.85 -6.13
C LEU A 73 4.12 -14.77 -7.03
N TYR A 74 4.66 -15.15 -8.19
CA TYR A 74 4.03 -16.09 -9.12
C TYR A 74 5.02 -17.16 -9.60
N ARG A 75 4.52 -18.35 -9.97
CA ARG A 75 5.39 -19.44 -10.45
C ARG A 75 5.95 -19.13 -11.84
N VAL A 76 7.28 -19.13 -11.95
CA VAL A 76 8.01 -18.86 -13.20
C VAL A 76 7.64 -19.85 -14.31
N SER A 77 7.44 -21.12 -13.95
CA SER A 77 7.11 -22.19 -14.90
C SER A 77 5.80 -21.97 -15.66
N GLY A 78 4.90 -21.14 -15.15
CA GLY A 78 3.61 -20.83 -15.78
C GLY A 78 3.61 -19.56 -16.63
N GLY A 79 4.74 -18.84 -16.72
CA GLY A 79 4.89 -17.67 -17.59
C GLY A 79 3.84 -16.56 -17.35
N GLY A 80 3.43 -15.92 -18.44
CA GLY A 80 2.48 -14.80 -18.40
C GLY A 80 1.09 -15.18 -17.88
N ASP A 81 0.64 -16.41 -18.12
CA ASP A 81 -0.67 -16.89 -17.63
C ASP A 81 -0.67 -17.03 -16.12
N ALA A 82 0.44 -17.53 -15.53
CA ALA A 82 0.59 -17.58 -14.07
C ALA A 82 0.66 -16.19 -13.44
N LEU A 83 1.31 -15.22 -14.11
CA LEU A 83 1.33 -13.83 -13.69
C LEU A 83 -0.09 -13.24 -13.67
N ALA A 84 -0.86 -13.41 -14.75
CA ALA A 84 -2.22 -12.92 -14.86
C ALA A 84 -3.13 -13.56 -13.79
N ALA A 85 -3.05 -14.88 -13.62
CA ALA A 85 -3.81 -15.59 -12.60
C ALA A 85 -3.45 -15.11 -11.18
N ARG A 86 -2.17 -14.86 -10.89
CA ARG A 86 -1.75 -14.35 -9.57
C ARG A 86 -2.31 -12.95 -9.30
N LEU A 87 -2.39 -12.08 -10.31
CA LEU A 87 -3.00 -10.75 -10.16
C LEU A 87 -4.49 -10.82 -9.82
N GLU A 88 -5.23 -11.76 -10.40
CA GLU A 88 -6.65 -11.98 -10.06
C GLU A 88 -6.81 -12.56 -8.65
N GLN A 89 -5.96 -13.53 -8.31
CA GLN A 89 -5.95 -14.16 -6.98
C GLN A 89 -5.67 -13.14 -5.89
N ILE A 90 -4.62 -12.31 -6.04
CA ILE A 90 -4.27 -11.34 -4.99
C ILE A 90 -5.37 -10.28 -4.81
N CYS A 91 -6.08 -9.87 -5.87
CA CYS A 91 -7.23 -8.98 -5.74
C CYS A 91 -8.34 -9.60 -4.87
N THR A 92 -8.57 -10.92 -5.04
CA THR A 92 -9.56 -11.66 -4.25
C THR A 92 -9.09 -11.87 -2.80
N GLU A 93 -7.80 -12.14 -2.58
CA GLU A 93 -7.19 -12.24 -1.25
C GLU A 93 -7.26 -10.91 -0.49
N VAL A 94 -7.09 -9.78 -1.19
CA VAL A 94 -7.25 -8.44 -0.62
C VAL A 94 -8.69 -8.24 -0.15
N ASP A 95 -9.68 -8.58 -0.97
CA ASP A 95 -11.10 -8.47 -0.58
C ASP A 95 -11.40 -9.31 0.67
N ALA A 96 -10.95 -10.56 0.69
CA ALA A 96 -11.10 -11.44 1.83
C ALA A 96 -10.40 -10.90 3.09
N ALA A 97 -9.20 -10.37 2.95
CA ALA A 97 -8.47 -9.77 4.08
C ALA A 97 -9.23 -8.57 4.67
N ILE A 98 -9.86 -7.75 3.82
CA ILE A 98 -10.67 -6.59 4.24
C ILE A 98 -11.93 -7.03 4.99
N GLU A 99 -12.59 -8.07 4.49
CA GLU A 99 -13.76 -8.71 5.14
C GLU A 99 -13.37 -9.28 6.51
N ASP A 100 -12.18 -9.89 6.61
CA ASP A 100 -11.56 -10.34 7.86
C ASP A 100 -11.02 -9.19 8.75
N GLY A 101 -11.39 -7.95 8.44
CA GLY A 101 -11.10 -6.78 9.26
C GLY A 101 -9.71 -6.15 9.06
N ALA A 102 -8.93 -6.58 8.06
CA ALA A 102 -7.67 -5.91 7.73
C ALA A 102 -7.93 -4.49 7.23
N ARG A 103 -7.12 -3.55 7.72
CA ARG A 103 -7.15 -2.13 7.34
C ARG A 103 -5.79 -1.62 6.88
N LEU A 104 -4.74 -2.42 7.04
CA LEU A 104 -3.43 -2.22 6.42
C LEU A 104 -3.15 -3.44 5.53
N ILE A 105 -2.95 -3.21 4.24
CA ILE A 105 -2.60 -4.26 3.27
C ILE A 105 -1.16 -4.04 2.86
N VAL A 106 -0.30 -5.01 3.13
CA VAL A 106 1.10 -5.02 2.71
C VAL A 106 1.20 -5.94 1.48
N LEU A 107 1.57 -5.37 0.34
CA LEU A 107 1.92 -6.12 -0.86
C LEU A 107 3.43 -6.37 -0.84
N SER A 108 3.84 -7.63 -0.76
CA SER A 108 5.23 -8.00 -0.52
C SER A 108 5.79 -8.88 -1.63
N ASP A 109 6.95 -8.51 -2.16
CA ASP A 109 7.75 -9.34 -3.07
C ASP A 109 8.84 -10.17 -2.36
N ARG A 110 8.84 -10.15 -1.02
CA ARG A 110 9.76 -10.91 -0.18
C ARG A 110 9.60 -12.40 -0.44
N HIS A 111 10.69 -13.14 -0.23
CA HIS A 111 10.79 -14.59 -0.44
C HIS A 111 10.72 -15.04 -1.90
N SER A 112 11.04 -14.16 -2.85
CA SER A 112 11.30 -14.58 -4.23
C SER A 112 12.46 -15.59 -4.29
N ASP A 113 12.30 -16.60 -5.15
CA ASP A 113 13.25 -17.69 -5.32
C ASP A 113 13.30 -18.16 -6.78
N ALA A 114 13.99 -19.27 -7.05
CA ALA A 114 14.14 -19.80 -8.40
C ALA A 114 12.81 -20.29 -9.02
N GLU A 115 11.81 -20.60 -8.21
CA GLU A 115 10.49 -21.05 -8.66
C GLU A 115 9.45 -19.93 -8.67
N HIS A 116 9.61 -18.93 -7.81
CA HIS A 116 8.65 -17.84 -7.56
C HIS A 116 9.27 -16.48 -7.87
N ALA A 117 8.87 -15.90 -9.00
CA ALA A 117 9.29 -14.57 -9.40
C ALA A 117 8.38 -13.49 -8.78
N PRO A 118 8.95 -12.32 -8.44
CA PRO A 118 8.16 -11.18 -8.00
C PRO A 118 7.38 -10.57 -9.17
N ILE A 119 6.12 -10.24 -8.93
CA ILE A 119 5.35 -9.34 -9.80
C ILE A 119 5.97 -7.95 -9.67
N PRO A 120 6.25 -7.24 -10.80
CA PRO A 120 6.76 -5.87 -10.74
C PRO A 120 5.89 -5.01 -9.81
N SER A 121 6.52 -4.33 -8.84
CA SER A 121 5.81 -3.71 -7.71
C SER A 121 4.78 -2.69 -8.17
N LEU A 122 5.09 -1.92 -9.22
CA LEU A 122 4.17 -0.96 -9.82
C LEU A 122 2.93 -1.64 -10.43
N LEU A 123 3.11 -2.77 -11.13
CA LEU A 123 2.00 -3.52 -11.72
C LEU A 123 1.09 -4.08 -10.62
N LEU A 124 1.70 -4.69 -9.60
CA LEU A 124 0.99 -5.26 -8.46
C LEU A 124 0.16 -4.21 -7.72
N THR A 125 0.81 -3.10 -7.37
CA THR A 125 0.20 -1.97 -6.65
C THR A 125 -0.96 -1.38 -7.47
N SER A 126 -0.74 -1.13 -8.77
CA SER A 126 -1.76 -0.57 -9.65
C SER A 126 -2.98 -1.49 -9.77
N ALA A 127 -2.76 -2.80 -9.94
CA ALA A 127 -3.83 -3.77 -10.08
C ALA A 127 -4.72 -3.79 -8.83
N VAL A 128 -4.11 -3.90 -7.64
CA VAL A 128 -4.81 -3.90 -6.35
C VAL A 128 -5.49 -2.55 -6.10
N HIS A 129 -4.79 -1.43 -6.33
CA HIS A 129 -5.33 -0.10 -6.13
C HIS A 129 -6.60 0.15 -6.96
N HIS A 130 -6.55 -0.14 -8.26
CA HIS A 130 -7.70 0.04 -9.14
C HIS A 130 -8.81 -0.98 -8.87
N HIS A 131 -8.48 -2.19 -8.44
CA HIS A 131 -9.47 -3.16 -7.96
C HIS A 131 -10.27 -2.62 -6.78
N LEU A 132 -9.56 -2.13 -5.75
CA LEU A 132 -10.17 -1.52 -4.57
C LEU A 132 -11.02 -0.28 -4.88
N ILE A 133 -10.67 0.48 -5.92
CA ILE A 133 -11.52 1.59 -6.40
C ILE A 133 -12.81 1.04 -7.01
N ARG A 134 -12.73 0.05 -7.90
CA ARG A 134 -13.90 -0.55 -8.56
C ARG A 134 -14.85 -1.19 -7.54
N THR A 135 -14.32 -1.80 -6.49
CA THR A 135 -15.09 -2.43 -5.42
C THR A 135 -15.48 -1.46 -4.29
N LYS A 136 -15.09 -0.17 -4.38
CA LYS A 136 -15.37 0.89 -3.39
C LYS A 136 -14.79 0.61 -1.99
N GLN A 137 -13.70 -0.15 -1.93
CA GLN A 137 -13.01 -0.52 -0.69
C GLN A 137 -11.71 0.28 -0.46
N ARG A 138 -11.23 1.06 -1.45
CA ARG A 138 -9.94 1.77 -1.35
C ARG A 138 -9.83 2.70 -0.14
N THR A 139 -10.91 3.38 0.24
CA THR A 139 -10.93 4.30 1.39
C THR A 139 -10.85 3.57 2.73
N GLN A 140 -11.09 2.24 2.76
CA GLN A 140 -11.11 1.46 3.99
C GLN A 140 -9.71 0.97 4.39
N VAL A 141 -8.72 1.03 3.50
CA VAL A 141 -7.40 0.43 3.73
C VAL A 141 -6.24 1.39 3.45
N GLY A 142 -5.16 1.26 4.22
CA GLY A 142 -3.82 1.70 3.83
C GLY A 142 -3.13 0.63 2.97
N LEU A 143 -2.48 1.04 1.89
CA LEU A 143 -1.73 0.14 1.02
C LEU A 143 -0.23 0.39 1.21
N LEU A 144 0.50 -0.63 1.61
CA LEU A 144 1.94 -0.62 1.86
C LEU A 144 2.62 -1.53 0.84
N VAL A 145 3.77 -1.13 0.31
CA VAL A 145 4.50 -1.90 -0.70
C VAL A 145 5.90 -2.25 -0.19
N GLU A 146 6.12 -3.53 0.04
CA GLU A 146 7.46 -4.07 0.31
C GLU A 146 8.02 -4.64 -0.99
N ALA A 147 9.01 -3.96 -1.57
CA ALA A 147 9.53 -4.26 -2.90
C ALA A 147 11.06 -4.15 -3.02
N GLY A 148 11.69 -5.11 -3.69
CA GLY A 148 13.13 -5.14 -3.99
C GLY A 148 13.53 -4.48 -5.32
N ASP A 149 12.56 -4.16 -6.18
CA ASP A 149 12.76 -3.47 -7.47
C ASP A 149 12.74 -1.93 -7.36
N VAL A 150 12.36 -1.38 -6.19
CA VAL A 150 12.28 0.07 -5.93
C VAL A 150 13.61 0.61 -5.43
N ARG A 151 14.28 1.42 -6.24
CA ARG A 151 15.64 1.93 -5.93
C ARG A 151 15.87 3.41 -6.18
N GLU A 152 14.97 4.06 -6.91
CA GLU A 152 15.16 5.43 -7.38
C GLU A 152 13.94 6.26 -7.02
N VAL A 153 14.12 7.59 -6.95
CA VAL A 153 13.05 8.53 -6.62
C VAL A 153 11.85 8.37 -7.57
N HIS A 154 12.11 8.07 -8.85
CA HIS A 154 11.05 7.83 -9.82
C HIS A 154 10.19 6.59 -9.49
N HIS A 155 10.82 5.50 -9.03
CA HIS A 155 10.11 4.28 -8.63
C HIS A 155 9.16 4.56 -7.44
N VAL A 156 9.66 5.27 -6.43
CA VAL A 156 8.85 5.68 -5.26
C VAL A 156 7.71 6.60 -5.69
N ALA A 157 7.99 7.61 -6.52
CA ALA A 157 6.99 8.55 -7.01
C ALA A 157 5.86 7.85 -7.80
N LEU A 158 6.21 6.86 -8.64
CA LEU A 158 5.22 6.07 -9.37
C LEU A 158 4.37 5.22 -8.42
N LEU A 159 4.96 4.53 -7.44
CA LEU A 159 4.18 3.74 -6.49
C LEU A 159 3.18 4.59 -5.70
N ILE A 160 3.62 5.75 -5.20
CA ILE A 160 2.73 6.69 -4.51
C ILE A 160 1.62 7.17 -5.45
N GLY A 161 1.97 7.55 -6.68
CA GLY A 161 1.02 8.00 -7.70
C GLY A 161 -0.01 6.95 -8.09
N TYR A 162 0.35 5.66 -8.00
CA TYR A 162 -0.53 4.52 -8.27
C TYR A 162 -1.16 3.90 -7.01
N GLY A 163 -1.06 4.58 -5.87
CA GLY A 163 -1.91 4.32 -4.71
C GLY A 163 -1.24 3.68 -3.51
N ALA A 164 0.09 3.49 -3.52
CA ALA A 164 0.85 3.16 -2.31
C ALA A 164 0.84 4.35 -1.34
N ALA A 165 0.72 4.04 -0.05
CA ALA A 165 0.80 5.03 1.02
C ALA A 165 2.18 5.05 1.70
N ALA A 166 2.92 3.93 1.61
CA ALA A 166 4.33 3.78 1.87
C ALA A 166 4.89 2.63 1.01
#